data_AF-D3DDV5-F1
#
_entry.id   AF-D3DDV5-F1
#
_cell.length_a   1.000
_cell.length_b   1.000
_cell.length_c   1.000
_cell.angle_alpha   90.00
_cell.angle_beta   90.00
_cell.angle_gamma   90.00
#
_symmetry.space_group_name_H-M   'P 1'
#
loop_
_entity.id
_entity.type
_entity.pdbx_description
1 polymer ?
#
loop_
_entity_poly.entity_id
_entity_poly.type
_entity_poly.pdbx_seq_one_letter_code
_entity_poly.pdbx_strand_id
1 'polypeptide(L)'
;MQSAEMVLGVLRERGRRGLPLERVYRQLFNPALYLVAYGRLYSNKGAMTPGVTGETVDGMSLATIDRIIDAMRHERYRWKPVKRVHIPKKN
;
A
#
# COMPACT_ATOMS: atom_id res chain seq x y z
N MET A 1 -0.66 9.01 -15.93
CA MET A 1 -0.67 9.40 -14.50
C MET A 1 0.75 9.84 -14.14
N GLN A 2 0.94 10.77 -13.20
CA GLN A 2 2.30 11.23 -12.86
C GLN A 2 3.12 10.09 -12.24
N SER A 3 4.45 10.18 -12.34
CA SER A 3 5.34 9.18 -11.72
C SER A 3 5.16 9.13 -10.20
N ALA A 4 5.45 7.99 -9.59
CA ALA A 4 5.40 7.84 -8.14
C ALA A 4 6.33 8.84 -7.43
N GLU A 5 7.51 9.08 -7.98
CA GLU A 5 8.48 10.05 -7.47
C GLU A 5 7.91 11.47 -7.46
N MET A 6 7.31 11.92 -8.56
CA MET A 6 6.73 13.26 -8.65
C MET A 6 5.56 13.43 -7.67
N VAL A 7 4.67 12.42 -7.58
CA VAL A 7 3.54 12.45 -6.63
C VAL A 7 4.06 12.54 -5.20
N LEU A 8 4.98 11.65 -4.80
CA LEU A 8 5.54 11.64 -3.45
C LEU A 8 6.34 12.91 -3.15
N GLY A 9 7.04 13.47 -4.14
CA GLY A 9 7.76 14.74 -4.03
C GLY A 9 6.83 15.91 -3.74
N VAL A 10 5.71 16.03 -4.46
CA VAL A 10 4.69 17.06 -4.21
C VAL A 10 4.06 16.88 -2.82
N LEU A 11 3.70 15.65 -2.44
CA LEU A 11 3.13 15.38 -1.11
C LEU A 11 4.11 15.79 0.00
N ARG A 12 5.41 15.45 -0.16
CA ARG A 12 6.47 15.82 0.78
C ARG A 12 6.62 17.33 0.90
N GLU A 13 6.67 18.05 -0.21
CA GLU A 13 6.88 19.50 -0.19
C GLU A 13 5.68 20.24 0.41
N ARG A 14 4.46 19.82 0.12
CA ARG A 14 3.26 20.39 0.74
C ARG A 14 3.22 20.10 2.25
N GLY A 15 3.56 18.88 2.65
CA GLY A 15 3.68 18.51 4.07
C GLY A 15 4.70 19.36 4.82
N ARG A 16 5.88 19.60 4.23
CA ARG A 16 6.92 20.50 4.81
C ARG A 16 6.42 21.92 5.03
N ARG A 17 5.51 22.39 4.17
CA ARG A 17 4.93 23.74 4.21
C ARG A 17 3.62 23.82 5.00
N GLY A 18 3.14 22.72 5.59
CA GLY A 18 1.85 22.66 6.29
C GLY A 18 0.65 22.92 5.38
N LEU A 19 0.79 22.74 4.07
CA LEU A 19 -0.29 22.97 3.11
C LEU A 19 -1.21 21.74 3.04
N PRO A 20 -2.53 21.94 2.83
CA PRO A 20 -3.46 20.83 2.68
C PRO A 20 -3.09 19.96 1.46
N LEU A 21 -3.29 18.66 1.63
CA LEU A 21 -3.19 17.67 0.55
C LEU A 21 -4.58 17.43 -0.03
N GLU A 22 -4.73 17.71 -1.32
CA GLU A 22 -5.99 17.55 -2.03
C GLU A 22 -5.93 16.36 -2.98
N ARG A 23 -7.10 15.76 -3.26
CA ARG A 23 -7.26 14.68 -4.26
C ARG A 23 -6.36 13.47 -4.01
N VAL A 24 -5.96 13.22 -2.76
CA VAL A 24 -5.08 12.11 -2.37
C VAL A 24 -5.69 10.76 -2.75
N TYR A 25 -7.02 10.61 -2.64
CA TYR A 25 -7.71 9.39 -3.03
C TYR A 25 -7.47 8.99 -4.50
N ARG A 26 -7.41 9.98 -5.41
CA ARG A 26 -7.12 9.73 -6.83
C ARG A 26 -5.72 9.13 -7.05
N GLN A 27 -4.79 9.35 -6.12
CA GLN A 27 -3.45 8.77 -6.20
C GLN A 27 -3.47 7.26 -5.96
N LEU A 28 -4.49 6.72 -5.27
CA LEU A 28 -4.69 5.28 -5.11
C LEU A 28 -5.02 4.57 -6.42
N PHE A 29 -5.15 5.30 -7.53
CA PHE A 29 -5.31 4.71 -8.86
C PHE A 29 -3.99 4.58 -9.62
N ASN A 30 -2.86 4.96 -9.02
CA ASN A 30 -1.55 4.99 -9.64
C ASN A 30 -0.79 3.68 -9.45
N PRO A 31 -0.66 2.82 -10.47
CA PRO A 31 0.06 1.54 -10.33
C PRO A 31 1.51 1.72 -9.87
N ALA A 32 2.17 2.83 -10.25
CA ALA A 32 3.54 3.10 -9.85
C ALA A 32 3.69 3.23 -8.32
N LEU A 33 2.67 3.76 -7.62
CA LEU A 33 2.70 3.82 -6.15
C LEU A 33 2.62 2.43 -5.51
N TYR A 34 1.87 1.51 -6.13
CA TYR A 34 1.79 0.12 -5.66
C TYR A 34 3.11 -0.63 -5.85
N LEU A 35 3.81 -0.40 -6.97
CA LEU A 35 5.12 -1.00 -7.21
C LEU A 35 6.17 -0.51 -6.20
N VAL A 36 6.20 0.80 -5.92
CA VAL A 36 7.08 1.35 -4.87
C VAL A 36 6.70 0.80 -3.49
N ALA A 37 5.40 0.70 -3.19
CA ALA A 37 4.93 0.11 -1.94
C ALA A 37 5.31 -1.36 -1.80
N TYR A 38 5.20 -2.15 -2.87
CA TYR A 38 5.61 -3.56 -2.90
C TYR A 38 7.08 -3.71 -2.54
N GLY A 39 7.99 -2.94 -3.15
CA GLY A 39 9.41 -3.00 -2.81
C GLY A 39 9.70 -2.69 -1.34
N ARG A 40 8.96 -1.74 -0.74
CA ARG A 40 9.07 -1.42 0.70
C ARG A 40 8.54 -2.56 1.56
N LEU A 41 7.37 -3.09 1.25
CA LEU A 41 6.74 -4.18 2.01
C LEU A 41 7.58 -5.46 1.96
N TYR A 42 8.13 -5.80 0.80
CA TYR A 42 8.97 -6.97 0.61
C TYR A 42 10.23 -6.93 1.50
N SER A 43 10.79 -5.74 1.73
CA SER A 43 11.97 -5.57 2.57
C SER A 43 11.72 -5.73 4.08
N ASN A 44 10.46 -5.78 4.52
CA ASN A 44 10.13 -5.85 5.94
C ASN A 44 10.43 -7.24 6.54
N LYS A 45 10.91 -7.22 7.79
CA LYS A 45 10.92 -8.43 8.63
C LYS A 45 9.47 -8.88 8.86
N GLY A 46 9.12 -10.05 8.33
CA GLY A 46 7.75 -10.57 8.35
C GLY A 46 7.00 -10.47 7.01
N ALA A 47 7.64 -10.04 5.92
CA ALA A 47 7.03 -10.03 4.58
C ALA A 47 6.51 -11.43 4.15
N MET A 48 7.16 -12.48 4.64
CA MET A 48 6.78 -13.88 4.42
C MET A 48 5.83 -14.44 5.48
N THR A 49 5.34 -13.63 6.42
CA THR A 49 4.38 -14.07 7.42
C THR A 49 2.95 -13.98 6.86
N PRO A 50 2.23 -15.10 6.72
CA PRO A 50 0.88 -15.07 6.14
C PRO A 50 -0.11 -14.28 6.99
N GLY A 51 -0.88 -13.42 6.32
CA GLY A 51 -2.00 -12.68 6.91
C GLY A 51 -3.25 -13.53 7.12
N VAL A 52 -4.41 -12.88 7.24
CA VAL A 52 -5.72 -13.57 7.38
C VAL A 52 -6.13 -14.36 6.15
N THR A 53 -5.62 -14.01 4.97
CA THR A 53 -5.92 -14.68 3.69
C THR A 53 -4.97 -15.83 3.39
N GLY A 54 -3.95 -16.06 4.22
CA GLY A 54 -2.88 -17.02 3.93
C GLY A 54 -1.85 -16.54 2.91
N GLU A 55 -2.06 -15.37 2.29
CA GLU A 55 -1.13 -14.77 1.33
C GLU A 55 0.07 -14.12 2.04
N THR A 56 1.23 -14.18 1.38
CA THR A 56 2.44 -13.42 1.70
C THR A 56 2.69 -12.35 0.65
N VAL A 57 3.73 -11.53 0.83
CA VAL A 57 4.10 -10.52 -0.17
C VAL A 57 4.42 -11.16 -1.54
N ASP A 58 4.96 -12.38 -1.58
CA ASP A 58 5.25 -13.12 -2.83
C ASP A 58 4.02 -13.42 -3.69
N GLY A 59 2.82 -13.44 -3.10
CA GLY A 59 1.57 -13.62 -3.84
C GLY A 59 1.12 -12.37 -4.63
N MET A 60 1.82 -11.25 -4.47
CA MET A 60 1.48 -10.00 -5.16
C MET A 60 1.86 -10.08 -6.65
N SER A 61 0.98 -9.56 -7.50
CA SER A 61 1.16 -9.49 -8.94
C SER A 61 0.57 -8.21 -9.51
N LEU A 62 0.92 -7.87 -10.75
CA LEU A 62 0.30 -6.75 -11.46
C LEU A 62 -1.23 -6.91 -11.55
N ALA A 63 -1.72 -8.12 -11.82
CA ALA A 63 -3.16 -8.41 -11.84
C ALA A 63 -3.84 -8.16 -10.49
N THR A 64 -3.15 -8.44 -9.38
CA THR A 64 -3.65 -8.09 -8.04
C THR A 64 -3.68 -6.58 -7.83
N ILE A 65 -2.65 -5.85 -8.24
CA ILE A 65 -2.62 -4.39 -8.18
C ILE A 65 -3.78 -3.79 -8.98
N ASP A 66 -4.01 -4.25 -10.20
CA ASP A 66 -5.09 -3.76 -11.06
C ASP A 66 -6.47 -4.03 -10.47
N ARG A 67 -6.69 -5.23 -9.90
CA ARG A 67 -7.94 -5.54 -9.17
C ARG A 67 -8.16 -4.64 -7.97
N ILE A 68 -7.12 -4.33 -7.20
CA ILE A 68 -7.21 -3.41 -6.07
C ILE A 68 -7.56 -2.02 -6.56
N ILE A 69 -6.85 -1.50 -7.56
CA ILE A 69 -7.11 -0.18 -8.15
C ILE A 69 -8.54 -0.07 -8.66
N ASP A 70 -9.05 -1.10 -9.36
CA ASP A 70 -10.42 -1.13 -9.84
C ASP A 70 -11.43 -1.11 -8.68
N ALA A 71 -11.16 -1.86 -7.61
CA ALA A 71 -11.99 -1.82 -6.40
C ALA A 71 -11.94 -0.45 -5.69
N MET A 72 -10.79 0.23 -5.70
CA MET A 72 -10.65 1.58 -5.17
C MET A 72 -11.41 2.61 -6.02
N ARG A 73 -11.37 2.48 -7.35
CA ARG A 73 -12.10 3.39 -8.27
C ARG A 73 -13.60 3.38 -8.04
N HIS A 74 -14.14 2.21 -7.76
CA HIS A 74 -15.56 2.00 -7.49
C HIS A 74 -15.90 2.04 -5.99
N GLU A 75 -14.97 2.50 -5.14
CA GLU A 75 -15.13 2.63 -3.68
C GLU A 75 -15.63 1.34 -2.99
N ARG A 76 -15.35 0.18 -3.61
CA ARG A 76 -15.81 -1.14 -3.16
C ARG A 76 -14.73 -1.94 -2.44
N TYR A 77 -13.52 -1.39 -2.34
CA TYR A 77 -12.43 -2.06 -1.66
C TYR A 77 -12.75 -2.24 -0.17
N ARG A 78 -12.71 -3.50 0.30
CA ARG A 78 -12.97 -3.85 1.69
C ARG A 78 -11.68 -4.30 2.35
N TRP A 79 -11.21 -3.50 3.30
CA TRP A 79 -10.07 -3.84 4.15
C TRP A 79 -10.36 -5.11 4.94
N LYS A 80 -9.39 -6.04 4.95
CA LYS A 80 -9.49 -7.27 5.73
C LYS A 80 -9.09 -6.99 7.18
N PRO A 81 -9.67 -7.73 8.16
CA PRO A 81 -9.21 -7.65 9.54
C PRO A 81 -7.75 -8.09 9.66
N VAL A 82 -7.08 -7.66 10.73
CA VAL A 82 -5.70 -8.09 11.00
C VAL A 82 -5.66 -9.46 11.67
N LYS A 83 -4.62 -10.26 11.38
CA LYS A 83 -4.39 -11.55 12.05
C LYS A 83 -3.80 -11.31 13.43
N ARG A 84 -4.48 -11.74 14.49
CA ARG A 84 -3.97 -11.65 15.86
C ARG A 84 -2.96 -12.78 16.08
N VAL A 85 -1.73 -12.42 16.40
CA VAL A 85 -0.65 -13.37 16.72
C VAL A 85 -0.07 -12.96 18.06
N HIS A 86 -0.05 -13.89 19.02
CA HIS A 86 0.66 -13.69 20.27
C HIS A 86 2.12 -14.08 20.05
N ILE A 87 3.02 -13.10 20.16
CA ILE A 87 4.47 -13.34 20.10
C ILE A 87 4.95 -13.36 21.56
N PRO A 88 5.35 -14.53 22.09
CA PRO A 88 5.87 -14.60 23.45
C PRO A 88 7.12 -13.73 23.54
N LYS A 89 7.23 -12.96 24.63
CA LYS A 89 8.46 -12.24 24.93
C LYS A 89 9.53 -13.26 25.30
N LYS A 90 10.79 -12.87 25.11
CA LYS A 90 11.93 -13.73 25.37
C LYS A 90 12.00 -14.18 26.84
N ASN A 91 11.51 -13.35 27.78
CA ASN A 91 11.32 -13.63 29.20
C ASN A 91 10.07 -12.90 29.71
#